data_AF-A0A8D8CF62-F1
#
_entry.id   AF-A0A8D8CF62-F1
#
_cell.length_a   1.000
_cell.length_b   1.000
_cell.length_c   1.000
_cell.angle_alpha   90.00
_cell.angle_beta   90.00
_cell.angle_gamma   90.00
#
_symmetry.space_group_name_H-M   'P 1'
#
loop_
_entity.id
_entity.type
_entity.pdbx_description
1 polymer ?
#
loop_
_entity_poly.entity_id
_entity_poly.type
_entity_poly.pdbx_seq_one_letter_code
_entity_poly.pdbx_strand_id
1 'polypeptide(L)'
;MHCQLFDCHAVQRKLPRDEVLGSNPSDLRGKKQNKISFRSLILVELFQIFHASGADQKPYDKQHWERTNQLCSRLLRTPQEARDLIAQKKFDDDANEAMHCVIRCTGIVSGTYDDERGTVMEMMEVQAQGKTGFAEFRSAAEECYGGFGPEDYGDDWCKKSYLYFKCDWKAWVQHVKKVE
;
A
#
# COMPACT_ATOMS: atom_id res chain seq x y z
N MET A 1 6.33 -40.80 0.91
CA MET A 1 6.19 -40.88 2.38
C MET A 1 6.44 -39.49 2.96
N HIS A 2 5.40 -38.92 3.62
CA HIS A 2 5.35 -37.77 4.56
C HIS A 2 6.01 -36.43 4.15
N CYS A 3 5.33 -35.36 3.72
CA CYS A 3 4.34 -34.42 4.33
C CYS A 3 4.83 -33.63 5.56
N GLN A 4 4.74 -32.28 5.48
CA GLN A 4 4.24 -31.29 6.48
C GLN A 4 4.68 -29.85 6.07
N LEU A 5 3.91 -28.76 6.12
CA LEU A 5 2.49 -28.51 6.38
C LEU A 5 2.21 -27.05 5.93
N PHE A 6 1.16 -26.83 5.14
CA PHE A 6 0.48 -25.53 5.00
C PHE A 6 -0.40 -25.32 6.24
N ASP A 7 -0.47 -24.10 6.77
CA ASP A 7 -1.58 -23.69 7.65
C ASP A 7 -1.88 -22.20 7.46
N CYS A 8 -2.73 -21.93 6.47
CA CYS A 8 -3.64 -20.80 6.48
C CYS A 8 -4.92 -21.27 7.18
N HIS A 9 -5.30 -20.69 8.32
CA HIS A 9 -6.70 -20.74 8.74
C HIS A 9 -7.13 -19.53 9.57
N ALA A 10 -8.36 -19.14 9.26
CA ALA A 10 -9.09 -17.98 9.72
C ALA A 10 -9.32 -17.94 11.24
N VAL A 11 -9.24 -16.73 11.80
CA VAL A 11 -9.78 -16.44 13.13
C VAL A 11 -11.22 -15.94 12.97
N GLN A 12 -12.16 -16.89 12.97
CA GLN A 12 -13.56 -16.60 13.29
C GLN A 12 -13.71 -16.53 14.81
N ARG A 13 -13.96 -15.33 15.37
CA ARG A 13 -14.45 -15.22 16.75
C ARG A 13 -15.97 -15.26 16.77
N LYS A 14 -16.49 -16.31 17.40
CA LYS A 14 -17.87 -16.52 17.81
C LYS A 14 -18.34 -15.34 18.68
N LEU A 15 -19.47 -14.74 18.32
CA LEU A 15 -20.28 -13.93 19.23
C LEU A 15 -21.41 -14.81 19.79
N PRO A 16 -21.71 -14.74 21.10
CA PRO A 16 -22.79 -15.51 21.69
C PRO A 16 -24.16 -14.95 21.31
N ARG A 17 -25.09 -15.89 21.20
CA ARG A 17 -26.50 -15.75 20.84
C ARG A 17 -27.27 -15.53 22.14
N ASP A 18 -27.81 -14.33 22.36
CA ASP A 18 -28.77 -14.08 23.44
C ASP A 18 -30.14 -13.65 22.90
N GLU A 19 -31.13 -14.21 23.59
CA GLU A 19 -32.55 -14.32 23.32
C GLU A 19 -33.32 -13.05 22.93
N VAL A 20 -34.31 -13.31 22.08
CA VAL A 20 -35.50 -12.51 21.87
C VAL A 20 -36.41 -12.64 23.09
N LEU A 21 -36.74 -11.52 23.75
CA LEU A 21 -37.92 -11.43 24.61
C LEU A 21 -38.68 -10.13 24.32
N GLY A 22 -39.94 -10.31 23.95
CA GLY A 22 -40.84 -9.25 23.52
C GLY A 22 -41.66 -8.59 24.63
N SER A 23 -42.49 -7.67 24.12
CA SER A 23 -43.78 -7.17 24.64
C SER A 23 -43.85 -6.30 25.91
N ASN A 24 -44.12 -5.03 25.59
CA ASN A 24 -45.14 -4.11 26.11
C ASN A 24 -44.89 -3.18 27.31
N PRO A 25 -45.28 -1.89 27.19
CA PRO A 25 -45.01 -0.84 28.17
C PRO A 25 -46.22 -0.57 29.05
N SER A 26 -46.00 -0.34 30.35
CA SER A 26 -46.94 0.40 31.20
C SER A 26 -46.20 0.96 32.41
N ASP A 27 -46.15 2.29 32.42
CA ASP A 27 -46.29 3.16 33.59
C ASP A 27 -45.30 3.03 34.76
N LEU A 28 -44.47 4.06 34.97
CA LEU A 28 -44.61 5.02 36.08
C LEU A 28 -43.39 5.94 36.19
N ARG A 29 -43.64 7.21 35.82
CA ARG A 29 -43.36 8.40 36.63
C ARG A 29 -41.96 8.56 37.25
N GLY A 30 -41.17 9.43 36.61
CA GLY A 30 -40.47 10.52 37.30
C GLY A 30 -39.14 10.19 37.97
N LYS A 31 -38.05 10.49 37.26
CA LYS A 31 -36.83 11.10 37.81
C LYS A 31 -35.96 11.63 36.67
N LYS A 32 -35.78 12.96 36.64
CA LYS A 32 -34.77 13.66 35.82
C LYS A 32 -33.39 13.14 36.23
N GLN A 33 -32.77 12.36 35.35
CA GLN A 33 -31.34 12.12 35.37
C GLN A 33 -30.84 12.37 33.95
N ASN A 34 -29.84 13.25 33.83
CA ASN A 34 -29.12 13.56 32.60
C ASN A 34 -28.50 12.27 32.05
N LYS A 35 -29.22 11.58 31.16
CA LYS A 35 -28.72 10.45 30.41
C LYS A 35 -28.01 10.98 29.17
N ILE A 36 -26.72 11.30 29.32
CA ILE A 36 -25.81 11.36 28.18
C ILE A 36 -25.85 9.95 27.56
N SER A 37 -26.30 9.87 26.32
CA SER A 37 -26.50 8.61 25.60
C SER A 37 -25.17 7.88 25.46
N PHE A 38 -25.06 6.68 26.04
CA PHE A 38 -23.90 5.79 25.89
C PHE A 38 -23.60 5.43 24.42
N ARG A 39 -24.55 5.63 23.50
CA ARG A 39 -24.35 5.50 22.05
C ARG A 39 -23.47 6.60 21.45
N SER A 40 -23.34 7.75 22.12
CA SER A 40 -22.54 8.88 21.64
C SER A 40 -21.07 8.80 22.05
N LEU A 41 -20.70 7.98 23.04
CA LEU A 41 -19.30 7.83 23.49
C LEU A 41 -18.49 6.87 22.60
N ILE A 42 -19.13 5.85 22.02
CA ILE A 42 -18.44 4.87 21.15
C ILE A 42 -18.02 5.47 19.81
N LEU A 43 -18.73 6.49 19.31
CA LEU A 43 -18.39 7.16 18.05
C LEU A 43 -17.20 8.13 18.17
N VAL A 44 -16.93 8.67 19.36
CA VAL A 44 -15.83 9.62 19.57
C VAL A 44 -14.51 8.89 19.85
N GLU A 45 -14.55 7.76 20.55
CA GLU A 45 -13.37 6.94 20.85
C GLU A 45 -12.84 6.18 19.60
N LEU A 46 -13.72 5.74 18.69
CA LEU A 46 -13.30 5.11 17.44
C LEU A 46 -12.65 6.08 16.44
N PHE A 47 -12.92 7.39 16.54
CA PHE A 47 -12.32 8.39 15.65
C PHE A 47 -10.85 8.65 15.98
N GLN A 48 -10.43 8.44 17.23
CA GLN A 48 -9.02 8.62 17.65
C GLN A 48 -8.12 7.44 17.23
N ILE A 49 -8.68 6.24 17.03
CA ILE A 49 -7.90 5.06 16.64
C ILE A 49 -7.52 5.11 15.14
N PHE A 50 -8.29 5.80 14.30
CA PHE A 50 -8.02 5.89 12.85
C PHE A 50 -7.08 7.02 12.41
N HIS A 51 -6.63 7.90 13.31
CA HIS A 51 -5.72 9.01 12.95
C HIS A 51 -4.23 8.69 13.10
N ALA A 52 -3.87 7.48 13.53
CA ALA A 52 -2.48 7.12 13.85
C ALA A 52 -1.70 6.41 12.73
N SER A 53 -2.19 6.41 11.48
CA SER A 53 -1.43 5.90 10.31
C SER A 53 -0.85 7.01 9.44
N GLY A 54 -0.74 8.24 9.97
CA GLY A 54 0.24 9.22 9.49
C GLY A 54 1.63 8.87 10.00
N ALA A 55 2.16 7.68 9.65
CA ALA A 55 3.55 7.34 9.90
C ALA A 55 4.41 8.46 9.30
N ASP A 56 5.32 9.02 10.10
CA ASP A 56 6.30 10.06 9.75
C ASP A 56 6.89 9.81 8.33
N GLN A 57 6.25 10.39 7.31
CA GLN A 57 6.56 10.12 5.90
C GLN A 57 7.84 10.88 5.58
N LYS A 58 8.97 10.18 5.65
CA LYS A 58 10.28 10.74 5.37
C LYS A 58 10.74 10.35 3.97
N PRO A 59 11.39 11.27 3.24
CA PRO A 59 12.04 10.94 1.98
C PRO A 59 13.12 9.87 2.19
N TYR A 60 13.24 8.97 1.22
CA TYR A 60 14.23 7.91 1.20
C TYR A 60 15.52 8.42 0.58
N ASP A 61 16.64 8.11 1.23
CA ASP A 61 17.97 8.29 0.63
C ASP A 61 18.35 7.06 -0.22
N LYS A 62 19.50 7.16 -0.90
CA LYS A 62 20.04 6.08 -1.73
C LYS A 62 20.27 4.79 -0.92
N GLN A 63 20.68 4.91 0.33
CA GLN A 63 20.97 3.77 1.20
C GLN A 63 19.68 3.05 1.62
N HIS A 64 18.59 3.79 1.81
CA HIS A 64 17.27 3.23 2.03
C HIS A 64 16.84 2.40 0.82
N TRP A 65 16.92 2.97 -0.39
CA TRP A 65 16.62 2.24 -1.63
C TRP A 65 17.44 0.94 -1.75
N GLU A 66 18.74 1.00 -1.53
CA GLU A 66 19.62 -0.17 -1.61
C GLU A 66 19.27 -1.23 -0.56
N ARG A 67 19.02 -0.82 0.70
CA ARG A 67 18.63 -1.75 1.77
C ARG A 67 17.27 -2.40 1.51
N THR A 68 16.30 -1.65 1.04
CA THR A 68 14.95 -2.16 0.74
C THR A 68 14.99 -3.15 -0.41
N ASN A 69 15.71 -2.85 -1.51
CA ASN A 69 15.86 -3.79 -2.61
C ASN A 69 16.61 -5.06 -2.20
N GLN A 70 17.65 -4.94 -1.37
CA GLN A 70 18.34 -6.11 -0.84
C GLN A 70 17.45 -6.96 0.06
N LEU A 71 16.62 -6.34 0.90
CA LEU A 71 15.62 -7.03 1.72
C LEU A 71 14.64 -7.79 0.83
N CYS A 72 14.02 -7.12 -0.12
CA CYS A 72 13.05 -7.72 -1.04
C CYS A 72 13.67 -8.84 -1.88
N SER A 73 14.88 -8.64 -2.40
CA SER A 73 15.61 -9.68 -3.15
C SER A 73 15.87 -10.94 -2.31
N ARG A 74 16.15 -10.79 -1.01
CA ARG A 74 16.31 -11.93 -0.09
C ARG A 74 14.99 -12.62 0.21
N LEU A 75 13.93 -11.85 0.50
CA LEU A 75 12.60 -12.39 0.79
C LEU A 75 12.05 -13.21 -0.37
N LEU A 76 12.22 -12.71 -1.59
CA LEU A 76 11.73 -13.33 -2.82
C LEU A 76 12.70 -14.36 -3.41
N ARG A 77 13.87 -14.57 -2.79
CA ARG A 77 14.94 -15.46 -3.29
C ARG A 77 15.32 -15.15 -4.75
N THR A 78 15.35 -13.87 -5.08
CA THR A 78 15.56 -13.37 -6.45
C THR A 78 16.87 -13.89 -7.04
N PRO A 79 16.91 -14.35 -8.30
CA PRO A 79 18.14 -14.75 -9.00
C PRO A 79 19.15 -13.60 -9.08
N GLN A 80 20.45 -13.90 -9.14
CA GLN A 80 21.49 -12.87 -9.17
C GLN A 80 21.37 -11.94 -10.38
N GLU A 81 21.02 -12.47 -11.55
CA GLU A 81 20.82 -11.69 -12.78
C GLU A 81 19.79 -10.56 -12.60
N ALA A 82 18.63 -10.86 -12.01
CA ALA A 82 17.61 -9.85 -11.72
C ALA A 82 18.10 -8.81 -10.70
N ARG A 83 18.87 -9.23 -9.69
CA ARG A 83 19.49 -8.30 -8.73
C ARG A 83 20.46 -7.34 -9.40
N ASP A 84 21.25 -7.84 -10.35
CA ASP A 84 22.24 -7.04 -11.08
C ASP A 84 21.57 -6.00 -11.97
N LEU A 85 20.45 -6.34 -12.62
CA LEU A 85 19.65 -5.39 -13.41
C LEU A 85 19.09 -4.26 -12.54
N ILE A 86 18.54 -4.60 -11.36
CA ILE A 86 18.02 -3.62 -10.40
C ILE A 86 19.14 -2.70 -9.90
N ALA A 87 20.30 -3.26 -9.56
CA ALA A 87 21.46 -2.50 -9.10
C ALA A 87 21.97 -1.53 -10.19
N GLN A 88 21.91 -1.95 -11.46
CA GLN A 88 22.27 -1.13 -12.62
C GLN A 88 21.17 -0.16 -13.05
N LYS A 89 19.98 -0.20 -12.42
CA LYS A 89 18.80 0.58 -12.82
C LYS A 89 18.38 0.34 -14.28
N LYS A 90 18.54 -0.90 -14.74
CA LYS A 90 18.10 -1.36 -16.07
C LYS A 90 16.71 -1.95 -15.93
N PHE A 91 15.72 -1.15 -16.30
CA PHE A 91 14.30 -1.48 -16.18
C PHE A 91 13.69 -1.55 -17.57
N ASP A 92 14.02 -2.63 -18.28
CA ASP A 92 13.63 -2.83 -19.68
C ASP A 92 12.22 -3.46 -19.77
N ASP A 93 11.61 -3.40 -20.96
CA ASP A 93 10.27 -3.95 -21.20
C ASP A 93 10.23 -5.48 -21.08
N ASP A 94 11.33 -6.15 -21.42
CA ASP A 94 11.49 -7.61 -21.35
C ASP A 94 12.06 -8.10 -20.00
N ALA A 95 11.91 -7.29 -18.95
CA ALA A 95 12.39 -7.69 -17.64
C ALA A 95 11.74 -8.99 -17.16
N ASN A 96 12.54 -9.79 -16.45
CA ASN A 96 12.06 -11.06 -15.92
C ASN A 96 11.08 -10.84 -14.74
N GLU A 97 10.18 -11.81 -14.55
CA GLU A 97 9.17 -11.81 -13.48
C GLU A 97 9.78 -11.58 -12.09
N ALA A 98 10.97 -12.12 -11.84
CA ALA A 98 11.66 -11.95 -10.56
C ALA A 98 11.99 -10.47 -10.27
N MET A 99 12.33 -9.69 -11.29
CA MET A 99 12.54 -8.25 -11.14
C MET A 99 11.23 -7.52 -10.85
N HIS A 100 10.15 -7.86 -11.56
CA HIS A 100 8.83 -7.28 -11.31
C HIS A 100 8.40 -7.44 -9.85
N CYS A 101 8.59 -8.64 -9.29
CA CYS A 101 8.23 -8.90 -7.91
C CYS A 101 9.11 -8.15 -6.89
N VAL A 102 10.40 -7.96 -7.18
CA VAL A 102 11.26 -7.12 -6.31
C VAL A 102 10.80 -5.67 -6.33
N ILE A 103 10.47 -5.12 -7.50
CA ILE A 103 9.94 -3.77 -7.62
C ILE A 103 8.62 -3.62 -6.84
N ARG A 104 7.70 -4.60 -6.98
CA ARG A 104 6.47 -4.65 -6.17
C ARG A 104 6.76 -4.58 -4.68
N CYS A 105 7.61 -5.49 -4.21
CA CYS A 105 7.97 -5.57 -2.79
C CYS A 105 8.59 -4.26 -2.31
N THR A 106 9.52 -3.69 -3.08
CA THR A 106 10.17 -2.44 -2.73
C THR A 106 9.14 -1.32 -2.63
N GLY A 107 8.24 -1.18 -3.60
CA GLY A 107 7.18 -0.17 -3.60
C GLY A 107 6.20 -0.30 -2.42
N ILE A 108 5.82 -1.52 -2.06
CA ILE A 108 4.95 -1.78 -0.90
C ILE A 108 5.68 -1.46 0.40
N VAL A 109 6.93 -1.91 0.57
CA VAL A 109 7.72 -1.67 1.79
C VAL A 109 8.04 -0.18 1.96
N SER A 110 8.24 0.55 0.86
CA SER A 110 8.42 2.00 0.85
C SER A 110 7.10 2.77 0.83
N GLY A 111 5.94 2.11 0.84
CA GLY A 111 4.63 2.76 0.79
C GLY A 111 4.38 3.60 -0.47
N THR A 112 5.23 3.54 -1.49
CA THR A 112 5.06 4.26 -2.75
C THR A 112 4.16 3.52 -3.73
N TYR A 113 3.79 2.27 -3.43
CA TYR A 113 2.91 1.45 -4.23
C TYR A 113 1.97 0.62 -3.35
N ASP A 114 0.75 0.43 -3.82
CA ASP A 114 -0.32 -0.34 -3.21
C ASP A 114 -0.94 -1.24 -4.29
N ASP A 115 -1.17 -2.52 -3.99
CA ASP A 115 -1.66 -3.44 -5.02
C ASP A 115 -3.04 -3.04 -5.55
N GLU A 116 -3.91 -2.50 -4.69
CA GLU A 116 -5.26 -2.13 -5.09
C GLU A 116 -5.24 -0.84 -5.89
N ARG A 117 -4.52 0.18 -5.39
CA ARG A 117 -4.59 1.56 -5.87
C ARG A 117 -3.48 1.96 -6.86
N GLY A 118 -2.42 1.17 -6.98
CA GLY A 118 -1.25 1.52 -7.79
C GLY A 118 -0.29 2.44 -7.04
N THR A 119 0.35 3.36 -7.75
CA THR A 119 1.31 4.31 -7.16
C THR A 119 0.64 5.26 -6.18
N VAL A 120 1.24 5.39 -4.98
CA VAL A 120 0.77 6.28 -3.92
C VAL A 120 1.42 7.65 -4.12
N MET A 121 0.73 8.54 -4.85
CA MET A 121 1.28 9.83 -5.26
C MET A 121 1.65 10.74 -4.10
N GLU A 122 0.94 10.67 -2.98
CA GLU A 122 1.27 11.42 -1.76
C GLU A 122 2.67 11.05 -1.25
N MET A 123 3.01 9.75 -1.28
CA MET A 123 4.35 9.29 -0.91
C MET A 123 5.39 9.71 -1.95
N MET A 124 5.06 9.73 -3.24
CA MET A 124 5.95 10.22 -4.29
C MET A 124 6.26 11.72 -4.13
N GLU A 125 5.29 12.51 -3.67
CA GLU A 125 5.48 13.93 -3.37
C GLU A 125 6.45 14.14 -2.21
N VAL A 126 6.31 13.32 -1.16
CA VAL A 126 7.30 13.26 -0.07
C VAL A 126 8.69 12.93 -0.62
N GLN A 127 8.81 11.95 -1.51
CA GLN A 127 10.10 11.59 -2.15
C GLN A 127 10.68 12.71 -3.01
N ALA A 128 9.83 13.57 -3.57
CA ALA A 128 10.28 14.68 -4.40
C ALA A 128 11.01 15.73 -3.57
N GLN A 129 10.77 15.84 -2.26
CA GLN A 129 11.46 16.78 -1.36
C GLN A 129 11.39 18.24 -1.86
N GLY A 130 10.26 18.65 -2.45
CA GLY A 130 10.10 19.98 -3.03
C GLY A 130 10.92 20.25 -4.29
N LYS A 131 11.50 19.21 -4.92
CA LYS A 131 12.09 19.31 -6.25
C LYS A 131 11.07 19.85 -7.24
N THR A 132 11.53 20.68 -8.16
CA THR A 132 10.70 21.17 -9.27
C THR A 132 10.35 20.03 -10.23
N GLY A 133 9.23 20.16 -10.92
CA GLY A 133 8.79 19.18 -11.92
C GLY A 133 7.88 18.07 -11.38
N PHE A 134 7.49 18.10 -10.11
CA PHE A 134 6.62 17.06 -9.53
C PHE A 134 5.21 17.04 -10.14
N ALA A 135 4.64 18.21 -10.46
CA ALA A 135 3.33 18.30 -11.09
C ALA A 135 3.34 17.66 -12.50
N GLU A 136 4.40 17.93 -13.27
CA GLU A 136 4.63 17.35 -14.59
C GLU A 136 4.90 15.84 -14.50
N PHE A 137 5.68 15.40 -13.50
CA PHE A 137 5.84 13.98 -13.19
C PHE A 137 4.49 13.30 -12.94
N ARG A 138 3.68 13.87 -12.04
CA ARG A 138 2.38 13.29 -11.67
C ARG A 138 1.47 13.16 -12.87
N SER A 139 1.34 14.23 -13.65
CA SER A 139 0.52 14.24 -14.87
C SER A 139 1.00 13.19 -15.89
N ALA A 140 2.31 13.11 -16.15
CA ALA A 140 2.85 12.17 -17.12
C ALA A 140 2.74 10.71 -16.66
N ALA A 141 2.89 10.45 -15.36
CA ALA A 141 2.72 9.12 -14.78
C ALA A 141 1.25 8.68 -14.85
N GLU A 142 0.30 9.53 -14.42
CA GLU A 142 -1.13 9.24 -14.46
C GLU A 142 -1.67 9.03 -15.89
N GLU A 143 -1.18 9.81 -16.86
CA GLU A 143 -1.48 9.58 -18.29
C GLU A 143 -1.00 8.21 -18.75
N CYS A 144 0.22 7.82 -18.36
CA CYS A 144 0.80 6.53 -18.72
C CYS A 144 0.04 5.34 -18.11
N TYR A 145 -0.50 5.47 -16.88
CA TYR A 145 -1.31 4.42 -16.27
C TYR A 145 -2.58 4.12 -17.06
N GLY A 146 -3.18 5.14 -17.69
CA GLY A 146 -4.36 4.97 -18.55
C GLY A 146 -4.11 4.13 -19.80
N GLY A 147 -2.84 3.80 -20.11
CA GLY A 147 -2.44 2.97 -21.24
C GLY A 147 -2.44 1.47 -20.99
N PHE A 148 -2.72 1.02 -19.76
CA PHE A 148 -2.81 -0.41 -19.45
C PHE A 148 -3.95 -0.74 -18.48
N GLY A 149 -4.45 -1.97 -18.55
CA GLY A 149 -5.56 -2.47 -17.74
C GLY A 149 -5.37 -3.92 -17.27
N PRO A 150 -6.38 -4.51 -16.59
CA PRO A 150 -6.34 -5.91 -16.16
C PRO A 150 -6.05 -6.91 -17.27
N GLU A 151 -6.35 -6.59 -18.52
CA GLU A 151 -6.00 -7.38 -19.71
C GLU A 151 -4.49 -7.51 -19.93
N ASP A 152 -3.70 -6.53 -19.49
CA ASP A 152 -2.25 -6.53 -19.70
C ASP A 152 -1.52 -7.33 -18.63
N TYR A 153 -2.04 -7.38 -17.40
CA TYR A 153 -1.37 -8.02 -16.27
C TYR A 153 -2.11 -9.23 -15.69
N GLY A 154 -3.40 -9.43 -15.99
CA GLY A 154 -4.19 -10.54 -15.46
C GLY A 154 -4.17 -10.60 -13.93
N ASP A 155 -3.83 -11.77 -13.39
CA ASP A 155 -3.65 -12.00 -11.95
C ASP A 155 -2.18 -11.80 -11.48
N ASP A 156 -1.28 -11.37 -12.38
CA ASP A 156 0.12 -11.11 -12.05
C ASP A 156 0.29 -9.71 -11.45
N TRP A 157 0.16 -9.66 -10.12
CA TRP A 157 0.37 -8.43 -9.34
C TRP A 157 1.79 -7.88 -9.45
N CYS A 158 2.79 -8.74 -9.68
CA CYS A 158 4.16 -8.27 -9.90
C CYS A 158 4.24 -7.50 -11.21
N LYS A 159 3.70 -8.06 -12.31
CA LYS A 159 3.62 -7.38 -13.59
C LYS A 159 2.81 -6.09 -13.52
N LYS A 160 1.66 -6.08 -12.83
CA LYS A 160 0.87 -4.85 -12.57
C LYS A 160 1.76 -3.76 -11.98
N SER A 161 2.42 -4.06 -10.85
CA SER A 161 3.28 -3.08 -10.17
C SER A 161 4.44 -2.59 -11.03
N TYR A 162 4.98 -3.46 -11.88
CA TYR A 162 6.08 -3.11 -12.76
C TYR A 162 5.64 -2.16 -13.87
N LEU A 163 4.43 -2.31 -14.40
CA LEU A 163 3.86 -1.36 -15.37
C LEU A 163 3.73 0.04 -14.78
N TYR A 164 3.18 0.16 -13.56
CA TYR A 164 3.14 1.42 -12.81
C TYR A 164 4.55 2.00 -12.61
N PHE A 165 5.47 1.17 -12.11
CA PHE A 165 6.85 1.58 -11.87
C PHE A 165 7.56 2.08 -13.13
N LYS A 166 7.34 1.47 -14.30
CA LYS A 166 7.93 1.96 -15.56
C LYS A 166 7.41 3.34 -15.93
N CYS A 167 6.11 3.56 -15.79
CA CYS A 167 5.51 4.89 -15.98
C CYS A 167 6.15 5.91 -15.03
N ASP A 168 6.23 5.57 -13.74
CA ASP A 168 6.83 6.43 -12.72
C ASP A 168 8.29 6.72 -13.01
N TRP A 169 9.08 5.69 -13.31
CA TRP A 169 10.51 5.81 -13.58
C TRP A 169 10.78 6.73 -14.76
N LYS A 170 10.05 6.53 -15.87
CA LYS A 170 10.16 7.35 -17.07
C LYS A 170 9.78 8.80 -16.78
N ALA A 171 8.62 9.04 -16.16
CA ALA A 171 8.15 10.37 -15.81
C ALA A 171 9.10 11.07 -14.84
N TRP A 172 9.61 10.35 -13.84
CA TRP A 172 10.50 10.89 -12.82
C TRP A 172 11.83 11.35 -13.43
N VAL A 173 12.45 10.51 -14.25
CA VAL A 173 13.69 10.83 -14.96
C VAL A 173 13.52 12.04 -15.88
N GLN A 174 12.35 12.18 -16.52
CA GLN A 174 12.09 13.28 -17.46
C GLN A 174 11.79 14.61 -16.76
N HIS A 175 11.03 14.59 -15.67
CA HIS A 175 10.43 15.80 -15.12
C HIS A 175 11.02 16.24 -13.78
N VAL A 176 11.40 15.32 -12.89
CA VAL A 176 11.88 15.69 -11.55
C VAL A 176 13.35 16.06 -11.60
N LYS A 177 13.64 17.34 -11.43
CA LYS A 177 15.02 17.87 -11.47
C LYS A 177 15.62 17.90 -10.07
N LYS A 178 16.96 17.77 -9.99
CA LYS A 178 17.66 18.06 -8.74
C LYS A 178 17.51 19.55 -8.42
N VAL A 179 17.36 19.87 -7.14
CA VAL A 179 17.51 21.26 -6.69
C VAL A 179 18.94 21.68 -7.03
N GLU A 180 19.08 22.78 -7.78
CA GLU A 180 20.37 23.38 -8.14
C GLU A 180 21.12 23.91 -6.91
#